data_AF-A0AAJ0PDB4-F1
#
_entry.id   AF-A0AAJ0PDB4-F1
#
_cell.length_a   1.000
_cell.length_b   1.000
_cell.length_c   1.000
_cell.angle_alpha   90.00
_cell.angle_beta   90.00
_cell.angle_gamma   90.00
#
_symmetry.space_group_name_H-M   'P 1'
#
loop_
_entity.id
_entity.type
_entity.pdbx_description
1 polymer ?
#
loop_
_entity_poly.entity_id
_entity_poly.type
_entity_poly.pdbx_seq_one_letter_code
_entity_poly.pdbx_strand_id
1 'polypeptide(L)'
;MSGNNSNDLAQGLKQRHVTMLSIAGVIGAGLFVGSGHAIAAAGPAVLLAYAAAGTLVVLVMRMLGEMAVASPDTGSFSTYADRA
;
A
#
# COMPACT_ATOMS: atom_id res chain seq x y z
N MET A 1 34.41 -5.75 -28.17
CA MET A 1 33.52 -4.61 -27.87
C MET A 1 32.29 -5.17 -27.16
N SER A 2 32.23 -5.09 -25.83
CA SER A 2 31.04 -5.46 -25.06
C SER A 2 30.60 -4.24 -24.27
N GLY A 3 29.48 -3.64 -24.68
CA GLY A 3 28.90 -2.45 -24.05
C GLY A 3 28.31 -2.80 -22.70
N ASN A 4 28.88 -2.22 -21.65
CA ASN A 4 28.40 -2.34 -20.28
C ASN A 4 27.21 -1.39 -20.09
N ASN A 5 25.98 -1.85 -20.35
CA ASN A 5 24.77 -1.10 -20.02
C ASN A 5 24.53 -1.17 -18.51
N SER A 6 25.24 -0.34 -17.76
CA SER A 6 24.98 -0.06 -16.35
C SER A 6 23.70 0.76 -16.20
N ASN A 7 22.55 0.15 -16.49
CA ASN A 7 21.24 0.67 -16.12
C ASN A 7 20.89 0.22 -14.70
N ASP A 8 21.81 0.39 -13.77
CA ASP A 8 21.60 0.01 -12.39
C ASP A 8 20.73 1.10 -11.74
N LEU A 9 19.50 0.74 -11.37
CA LEU A 9 18.61 1.69 -10.69
C LEU A 9 19.27 2.07 -9.37
N ALA A 10 19.34 3.37 -9.08
CA ALA A 10 19.83 3.85 -7.80
C ALA A 10 18.95 3.29 -6.66
N GLN A 11 19.42 2.23 -6.01
CA GLN A 11 18.71 1.56 -4.93
C GLN A 11 18.81 2.43 -3.68
N GLY A 12 17.83 3.30 -3.47
CA GLY A 12 17.97 4.37 -2.47
C GLY A 12 16.69 5.06 -2.01
N LEU A 13 15.52 4.45 -2.15
CA LEU A 13 14.32 4.99 -1.52
C LEU A 13 14.46 4.87 0.00
N LYS A 14 14.84 5.99 0.63
CA LYS A 14 14.82 6.13 2.08
C LYS A 14 13.41 5.87 2.60
N GLN A 15 13.29 5.34 3.82
CA GLN A 15 12.02 5.08 4.49
C GLN A 15 11.04 6.26 4.39
N ARG A 16 11.53 7.50 4.55
CA ARG A 16 10.72 8.71 4.38
C ARG A 16 10.08 8.83 3.00
N HIS A 17 10.79 8.49 1.93
CA HIS A 17 10.25 8.54 0.57
C HIS A 17 9.14 7.51 0.38
N VAL A 18 9.32 6.30 0.92
CA VAL A 18 8.31 5.23 0.89
C VAL A 18 7.04 5.64 1.66
N THR A 19 7.21 6.25 2.84
CA THR A 19 6.09 6.78 3.61
C THR A 19 5.38 7.92 2.87
N MET A 20 6.12 8.86 2.27
CA MET A 20 5.51 9.95 1.48
C MET A 20 4.76 9.43 0.26
N LEU A 21 5.29 8.42 -0.45
CA LEU A 21 4.61 7.77 -1.57
C LEU A 21 3.29 7.14 -1.12
N SER A 22 3.31 6.46 0.02
CA SER A 22 2.12 5.80 0.59
C SER A 22 1.03 6.82 0.97
N ILE A 23 1.42 7.92 1.63
CA ILE A 23 0.50 9.01 2.00
C ILE A 23 -0.11 9.65 0.75
N ALA A 24 0.72 9.95 -0.26
CA ALA A 24 0.27 10.56 -1.50
C ALA A 24 -0.74 9.66 -2.25
N GLY A 25 -0.50 8.35 -2.31
CA GLY A 25 -1.42 7.39 -2.92
C GLY A 25 -2.76 7.31 -2.19
N VAL A 26 -2.74 7.19 -0.86
CA VAL A 26 -3.95 7.09 -0.04
C VAL A 26 -4.79 8.37 -0.10
N ILE A 27 -4.17 9.55 -0.03
CA ILE A 27 -4.91 10.82 -0.09
C ILE A 27 -5.40 11.11 -1.52
N GLY A 28 -4.53 10.95 -2.52
CA GLY A 28 -4.84 11.27 -3.91
C GLY A 28 -5.85 10.31 -4.54
N ALA A 29 -5.44 9.06 -4.78
CA ALA A 29 -6.30 8.07 -5.43
C ALA A 29 -7.34 7.47 -4.48
N GLY A 30 -7.00 7.26 -3.21
CA GLY A 30 -7.93 6.67 -2.24
C GLY A 30 -9.04 7.65 -1.84
N LEU A 31 -8.67 8.72 -1.14
CA LEU A 31 -9.62 9.65 -0.55
C LEU A 31 -10.25 10.57 -1.61
N PHE A 32 -9.48 11.26 -2.43
CA PHE A 32 -10.06 12.25 -3.35
C PHE A 32 -10.85 11.63 -4.50
N VAL A 33 -10.32 10.59 -5.16
CA VAL A 33 -11.04 9.94 -6.28
C VAL A 33 -12.19 9.06 -5.77
N GLY A 34 -12.01 8.36 -4.64
CA GLY A 34 -13.01 7.43 -4.11
C GLY A 34 -14.13 8.07 -3.28
N SER A 35 -13.87 9.15 -2.54
CA SER A 35 -14.84 9.69 -1.58
C SER A 35 -16.12 10.19 -2.24
N GLY A 36 -16.04 10.80 -3.43
CA GLY A 36 -17.23 11.30 -4.12
C GLY A 36 -18.27 10.21 -4.37
N HIS A 37 -17.82 9.03 -4.81
CA HIS A 37 -18.69 7.88 -5.03
C HIS A 37 -19.17 7.25 -3.71
N ALA A 38 -18.28 7.11 -2.72
CA ALA A 38 -18.61 6.56 -1.42
C ALA A 38 -19.65 7.42 -0.66
N ILE A 39 -19.51 8.75 -0.71
CA ILE A 39 -20.44 9.70 -0.11
C ILE A 39 -21.78 9.66 -0.85
N ALA A 40 -21.79 9.59 -2.18
CA ALA A 40 -23.03 9.50 -2.96
C ALA A 40 -23.81 8.20 -2.66
N ALA A 41 -23.11 7.08 -2.45
CA ALA A 41 -23.73 5.79 -2.17
C ALA A 41 -24.20 5.64 -0.71
N ALA A 42 -23.39 6.05 0.26
CA ALA A 42 -23.65 5.81 1.69
C ALA A 42 -24.24 7.03 2.44
N GLY A 43 -24.16 8.23 1.86
CA GLY A 43 -24.58 9.47 2.51
C GLY A 43 -23.84 9.69 3.85
N PRO A 44 -24.52 10.14 4.92
CA PRO A 44 -23.86 10.39 6.21
C PRO A 44 -23.30 9.13 6.88
N ALA A 45 -23.76 7.93 6.49
CA ALA A 45 -23.24 6.66 7.00
C ALA A 45 -21.83 6.33 6.47
N VAL A 46 -21.30 7.11 5.53
CA VAL A 46 -19.95 6.93 4.97
C VAL A 46 -18.86 6.94 6.05
N LEU A 47 -19.06 7.66 7.16
CA LEU A 47 -18.12 7.68 8.28
C LEU A 47 -18.03 6.31 8.97
N LEU A 48 -19.17 5.63 9.15
CA LEU A 48 -19.19 4.27 9.70
C LEU A 48 -18.58 3.27 8.73
N ALA A 49 -18.84 3.43 7.43
CA ALA A 49 -18.24 2.59 6.40
C ALA A 49 -16.70 2.75 6.37
N TYR A 50 -16.19 3.98 6.43
CA TYR A 50 -14.74 4.23 6.51
C TYR A 50 -14.13 3.72 7.81
N ALA A 51 -14.83 3.83 8.94
CA ALA A 51 -14.35 3.28 10.20
C ALA A 51 -14.23 1.74 10.12
N ALA A 52 -15.26 1.05 9.63
CA ALA A 52 -15.25 -0.40 9.48
C ALA A 52 -14.18 -0.87 8.47
N ALA A 53 -14.11 -0.22 7.31
CA ALA A 53 -13.09 -0.52 6.30
C ALA A 53 -11.67 -0.23 6.83
N GLY A 54 -11.47 0.87 7.55
CA GLY A 54 -10.20 1.22 8.17
C GLY A 54 -9.76 0.19 9.21
N THR A 55 -10.69 -0.29 10.05
CA THR A 55 -10.41 -1.40 10.99
C THR A 55 -9.97 -2.65 10.25
N LEU A 56 -10.67 -3.03 9.17
CA LEU A 56 -10.30 -4.20 8.37
C LEU A 56 -8.90 -4.03 7.76
N VAL A 57 -8.58 -2.86 7.22
CA VAL A 57 -7.25 -2.55 6.66
C VAL A 57 -6.16 -2.65 7.73
N VAL A 58 -6.38 -2.16 8.95
CA VAL A 58 -5.42 -2.29 10.05
C VAL A 58 -5.17 -3.76 10.40
N LEU A 59 -6.21 -4.59 10.44
CA LEU A 59 -6.07 -6.02 10.70
C LEU A 59 -5.25 -6.72 9.61
N VAL A 60 -5.54 -6.44 8.35
CA VAL A 60 -4.79 -6.97 7.20
C VAL A 60 -3.34 -6.53 7.26
N MET A 61 -3.06 -5.24 7.49
CA MET A 61 -1.70 -4.72 7.53
C MET A 61 -0.90 -5.31 8.70
N ARG A 62 -1.55 -5.59 9.83
CA ARG A 62 -0.93 -6.27 10.97
C ARG A 62 -0.52 -7.70 10.62
N MET A 63 -1.40 -8.47 9.98
CA MET A 63 -1.08 -9.84 9.53
C MET A 63 0.04 -9.85 8.49
N LEU A 64 -0.01 -8.95 7.51
CA LEU A 64 1.04 -8.81 6.49
C LEU A 64 2.36 -8.37 7.11
N GLY A 65 2.33 -7.52 8.14
CA GLY A 65 3.51 -7.13 8.90
C GLY A 65 4.17 -8.32 9.60
N GLU A 66 3.39 -9.20 10.23
CA GLU A 66 3.90 -10.42 10.85
C GLU A 66 4.53 -11.37 9.81
N MET A 67 3.91 -11.51 8.63
CA MET A 67 4.46 -12.30 7.52
C MET A 67 5.76 -11.69 6.96
N ALA A 68 5.83 -10.37 6.81
CA ALA A 68 7.02 -9.68 6.32
C ALA A 68 8.21 -9.78 7.28
N VAL A 69 7.96 -9.88 8.59
CA VAL A 69 9.02 -10.14 9.59
C VAL A 69 9.46 -11.61 9.53
N ALA A 70 8.54 -12.55 9.36
CA ALA A 70 8.84 -13.98 9.33
C ALA A 70 9.55 -14.43 8.04
N SER A 71 9.28 -13.80 6.91
CA SER A 71 9.92 -14.05 5.62
C SER A 71 10.30 -12.72 4.97
N PRO A 72 11.46 -12.12 5.30
CA PRO A 72 11.87 -10.85 4.75
C PRO A 72 12.26 -11.01 3.27
N ASP A 73 11.27 -10.88 2.39
CA ASP A 73 11.44 -10.80 0.94
C ASP A 73 11.27 -9.33 0.50
N THR A 74 11.96 -8.94 -0.58
CA THR A 74 11.78 -7.62 -1.21
C THR A 74 10.54 -7.61 -2.13
N GLY A 75 9.95 -8.78 -2.37
CA GLY A 75 8.72 -8.97 -3.15
C GLY A 75 7.46 -8.37 -2.51
N SER A 76 6.46 -8.09 -3.35
CA SER A 76 5.14 -7.59 -2.94
C SER A 76 4.35 -8.66 -2.17
N PHE A 77 3.26 -8.27 -1.52
CA PHE A 77 2.39 -9.19 -0.77
C PHE A 77 1.90 -10.41 -1.58
N SER A 78 1.82 -10.29 -2.91
CA SER A 78 1.54 -11.40 -3.82
C SER A 78 2.55 -12.55 -3.69
N THR A 79 3.81 -12.25 -3.39
CA THR A 79 4.88 -13.24 -3.16
C THR A 79 4.60 -14.11 -1.94
N TYR A 80 3.94 -13.56 -0.91
CA TYR A 80 3.48 -14.36 0.23
C TYR A 80 2.30 -15.25 -0.14
N ALA A 81 1.42 -14.79 -1.04
CA ALA A 81 0.27 -15.57 -1.51
C ALA A 81 0.68 -16.73 -2.44
N ASP A 82 1.68 -16.52 -3.31
CA ASP A 82 2.23 -17.58 -4.18
C ASP A 82 3.06 -18.62 -3.41
N ARG A 83 3.51 -18.32 -2.19
CA ARG A 83 4.28 -19.23 -1.32
C ARG A 83 3.44 -19.93 -0.24
N ALA A 84 2.18 -19.55 -0.05
CA ALA A 84 1.25 -20.16 0.89
C ALA A 84 0.63 -21.44 0.32
#